data_AF-A0A419KBG6-F1
#
_entry.id   AF-A0A419KBG6-F1
#
_cell.length_a   1.000
_cell.length_b   1.000
_cell.length_c   1.000
_cell.angle_alpha   90.00
_cell.angle_beta   90.00
_cell.angle_gamma   90.00
#
_symmetry.space_group_name_H-M   'P 1'
#
loop_
_entity.id
_entity.type
_entity.pdbx_description
1 polymer ?
#
loop_
_entity_poly.entity_id
_entity_poly.type
_entity_poly.pdbx_seq_one_letter_code
_entity_poly.pdbx_strand_id
1 'polypeptide(L)'
;MCTYVETPDVKILLDAGVSLCPKRFGLPPHPLEFKAITKARKRIAKAAEKAEIVTISHYHFDHHTPYFEDWLCNWTAQNETASQIYEGKTVLMKNPKEKINFSQRRRSWIFQKTCGKFVEKLETADGKSFSFGETKVKFSEPVFHGPENSALGWVLMTTIEHEGEKFMFAPDVQGPMYEHTLKLILDEKPKLLIIGGPPLYLERFKVETEQIRVGMTHLEKLAEKVPIIILEHHILRDENWFEKCRAIFGKASSKGHKVLTAAEYLDVKNMFLEARRKKLFETSPPSREFENWMRKNIKERKLLKPPL
;
A
#
# COMPACT_ATOMS: atom_id res chain seq x y z
N MET A 1 0.36 -1.53 -0.05
CA MET A 1 -0.90 -2.33 -0.19
C MET A 1 -0.88 -2.89 -1.59
N CYS A 2 -1.18 -4.18 -1.82
CA CYS A 2 -1.12 -4.80 -3.15
C CYS A 2 -2.39 -5.61 -3.39
N THR A 3 -3.09 -5.33 -4.50
CA THR A 3 -4.42 -5.91 -4.78
C THR A 3 -4.49 -6.37 -6.23
N TYR A 4 -4.85 -7.63 -6.44
CA TYR A 4 -5.17 -8.17 -7.76
C TYR A 4 -6.67 -8.02 -8.01
N VAL A 5 -7.02 -7.44 -9.15
CA VAL A 5 -8.40 -7.22 -9.59
C VAL A 5 -8.55 -7.83 -10.99
N GLU A 6 -9.62 -8.60 -11.18
CA GLU A 6 -9.91 -9.28 -12.43
C GLU A 6 -11.34 -8.96 -12.83
N THR A 7 -11.50 -8.51 -14.07
CA THR A 7 -12.79 -8.37 -14.76
C THR A 7 -12.81 -9.35 -15.94
N PRO A 8 -13.95 -9.53 -16.64
CA PRO A 8 -14.00 -10.31 -17.86
C PRO A 8 -13.02 -9.84 -18.95
N ASP A 9 -12.68 -8.55 -18.96
CA ASP A 9 -11.86 -7.95 -20.02
C ASP A 9 -10.37 -7.83 -19.67
N VAL A 10 -10.01 -7.73 -18.39
CA VAL A 10 -8.63 -7.40 -18.00
C VAL A 10 -8.26 -7.82 -16.57
N LYS A 11 -6.99 -8.23 -16.40
CA LYS A 11 -6.38 -8.57 -15.10
C LYS A 11 -5.36 -7.51 -14.68
N ILE A 12 -5.61 -6.87 -13.54
CA ILE A 12 -4.85 -5.71 -13.06
C ILE A 12 -4.25 -6.01 -11.69
N LEU A 13 -2.94 -5.79 -11.54
CA LEU A 13 -2.24 -5.83 -10.26
C LEU A 13 -1.94 -4.41 -9.78
N LEU A 14 -2.67 -3.98 -8.76
CA LEU A 14 -2.52 -2.66 -8.15
C LEU A 14 -1.39 -2.66 -7.15
N ASP A 15 -0.42 -1.78 -7.33
CA ASP A 15 0.69 -1.51 -6.41
C ASP A 15 1.44 -2.79 -5.96
N ALA A 16 2.14 -3.42 -6.90
CA ALA A 16 2.90 -4.65 -6.69
C ALA A 16 4.16 -4.45 -5.81
N GLY A 17 4.04 -3.87 -4.62
CA GLY A 17 5.11 -3.62 -3.66
C GLY A 17 4.83 -4.23 -2.28
N VAL A 18 5.90 -4.42 -1.52
CA VAL A 18 5.86 -4.79 -0.09
C VAL A 18 7.20 -4.41 0.55
N SER A 19 7.15 -3.84 1.74
CA SER A 19 8.34 -3.42 2.47
C SER A 19 8.13 -3.55 3.98
N LEU A 20 9.17 -3.96 4.70
CA LEU A 20 9.23 -3.98 6.16
C LEU A 20 9.82 -2.67 6.68
N CYS A 21 9.26 -2.14 7.77
CA CYS A 21 9.85 -0.99 8.44
C CYS A 21 11.23 -1.37 9.02
N PRO A 22 12.35 -0.76 8.59
CA PRO A 22 13.70 -1.17 9.01
C PRO A 22 13.95 -0.99 10.51
N LYS A 23 13.20 -0.08 11.16
CA LYS A 23 13.33 0.21 12.58
C LYS A 23 12.01 0.71 13.16
N ARG A 24 11.47 -0.01 14.15
CA ARG A 24 10.24 0.32 14.88
C ARG A 24 10.47 0.00 16.35
N PHE A 25 10.16 0.94 17.26
CA PHE A 25 10.46 0.83 18.69
C PHE A 25 11.95 0.57 18.99
N GLY A 26 12.85 1.04 18.14
CA GLY A 26 14.28 0.74 18.24
C GLY A 26 14.71 -0.60 17.64
N LEU A 27 13.76 -1.47 17.26
CA LEU A 27 14.00 -2.85 16.85
C LEU A 27 13.91 -3.04 15.32
N PRO A 28 14.76 -3.90 14.72
CA PRO A 28 14.62 -4.30 13.32
C PRO A 28 13.38 -5.20 13.12
N PRO A 29 13.00 -5.52 11.87
CA PRO A 29 11.91 -6.48 11.65
C PRO A 29 12.17 -7.80 12.36
N HIS A 30 11.12 -8.35 12.97
CA HIS A 30 11.16 -9.65 13.66
C HIS A 30 11.25 -10.82 12.65
N PRO A 31 11.82 -12.00 12.99
CA PRO A 31 11.82 -13.17 12.10
C PRO A 31 10.44 -13.53 11.51
N LEU A 32 9.37 -13.36 12.29
CA LEU A 32 8.00 -13.56 11.80
C LEU A 32 7.58 -12.57 10.70
N GLU A 33 8.08 -11.33 10.75
CA GLU A 33 7.87 -10.33 9.69
C GLU A 33 8.59 -10.74 8.41
N PHE A 34 9.81 -11.28 8.51
CA PHE A 34 10.54 -11.83 7.37
C PHE A 34 9.85 -13.06 6.74
N LYS A 35 9.29 -13.94 7.58
CA LYS A 35 8.43 -15.04 7.10
C LYS A 35 7.18 -14.51 6.39
N ALA A 36 6.59 -13.43 6.88
CA ALA A 36 5.42 -12.81 6.28
C ALA A 36 5.72 -12.14 4.93
N ILE A 37 6.81 -11.36 4.81
CA ILE A 37 7.19 -10.74 3.54
C ILE A 37 7.61 -11.78 2.50
N THR A 38 8.24 -12.90 2.90
CA THR A 38 8.52 -14.03 2.01
C THR A 38 7.22 -14.58 1.41
N LYS A 39 6.18 -14.80 2.23
CA LYS A 39 4.86 -15.24 1.76
C LYS A 39 4.16 -14.17 0.91
N ALA A 40 4.30 -12.89 1.27
CA ALA A 40 3.75 -11.79 0.48
C ALA A 40 4.38 -11.73 -0.92
N ARG A 41 5.71 -11.80 -1.04
CA ARG A 41 6.42 -11.83 -2.32
C ARG A 41 5.96 -12.98 -3.23
N LYS A 42 5.81 -14.19 -2.67
CA LYS A 42 5.24 -15.34 -3.41
C LYS A 42 3.83 -15.08 -3.92
N ARG A 43 2.97 -14.43 -3.13
CA ARG A 43 1.60 -14.06 -3.56
C ARG A 43 1.61 -13.00 -4.64
N ILE A 44 2.46 -11.98 -4.50
CA ILE A 44 2.62 -10.91 -5.50
C ILE A 44 3.11 -11.48 -6.83
N ALA A 45 4.13 -12.35 -6.82
CA ALA A 45 4.62 -13.00 -8.04
C ALA A 45 3.52 -13.80 -8.75
N LYS A 46 2.78 -14.66 -8.01
CA LYS A 46 1.65 -15.42 -8.55
C LYS A 46 0.53 -14.56 -9.13
N ALA A 47 0.28 -13.39 -8.54
CA ALA A 47 -0.70 -12.44 -9.07
C ALA A 47 -0.17 -11.75 -10.34
N ALA A 48 1.12 -11.40 -10.36
CA ALA A 48 1.75 -10.75 -11.50
C ALA A 48 1.86 -11.67 -12.73
N GLU A 49 2.06 -12.99 -12.53
CA GLU A 49 2.00 -13.99 -13.59
C GLU A 49 0.68 -13.90 -14.38
N LYS A 50 -0.43 -13.66 -13.69
CA LYS A 50 -1.78 -13.58 -14.27
C LYS A 50 -2.12 -12.20 -14.82
N ALA A 51 -1.56 -11.15 -14.20
CA ALA A 51 -1.91 -9.77 -14.53
C ALA A 51 -1.37 -9.38 -15.91
N GLU A 52 -2.13 -8.56 -16.63
CA GLU A 52 -1.72 -7.94 -17.89
C GLU A 52 -1.22 -6.52 -17.64
N ILE A 53 -1.81 -5.87 -16.62
CA ILE A 53 -1.51 -4.51 -16.22
C ILE A 53 -0.99 -4.49 -14.79
N VAL A 54 0.06 -3.71 -14.54
CA VAL A 54 0.52 -3.39 -13.19
C VAL A 54 0.46 -1.90 -12.98
N THR A 55 -0.06 -1.45 -11.84
CA THR A 55 -0.12 -0.01 -11.53
C THR A 55 0.91 0.39 -10.48
N ILE A 56 1.30 1.66 -10.52
CA ILE A 56 2.13 2.32 -9.51
C ILE A 56 1.45 3.63 -9.12
N SER A 57 0.69 3.60 -8.03
CA SER A 57 0.00 4.77 -7.47
C SER A 57 0.98 5.86 -7.03
N HIS A 58 2.13 5.45 -6.50
CA HIS A 58 3.24 6.29 -6.07
C HIS A 58 4.48 5.43 -5.77
N TYR A 59 5.61 6.10 -5.53
CA TYR A 59 6.93 5.43 -5.53
C TYR A 59 7.43 5.04 -4.12
N HIS A 60 6.56 4.61 -3.21
CA HIS A 60 6.99 3.94 -1.98
C HIS A 60 7.25 2.44 -2.23
N PHE A 61 8.24 1.85 -1.54
CA PHE A 61 8.67 0.46 -1.83
C PHE A 61 7.65 -0.60 -1.39
N ASP A 62 6.69 -0.23 -0.55
CA ASP A 62 5.51 -1.02 -0.22
C ASP A 62 4.35 -0.85 -1.22
N HIS A 63 4.57 -0.12 -2.31
CA HIS A 63 3.64 0.09 -3.42
C HIS A 63 4.24 -0.22 -4.81
N HIS A 64 5.57 -0.23 -4.95
CA HIS A 64 6.25 -0.76 -6.13
C HIS A 64 7.44 -1.63 -5.76
N THR A 65 7.83 -2.56 -6.65
CA THR A 65 8.99 -3.41 -6.43
C THR A 65 10.25 -2.82 -7.05
N PRO A 66 11.31 -2.58 -6.25
CA PRO A 66 12.57 -2.08 -6.79
C PRO A 66 13.38 -3.17 -7.51
N TYR A 67 14.20 -2.74 -8.47
CA TYR A 67 15.18 -3.57 -9.16
C TYR A 67 16.58 -3.47 -8.53
N PHE A 68 16.69 -3.84 -7.26
CA PHE A 68 17.98 -3.98 -6.57
C PHE A 68 17.86 -5.02 -5.45
N GLU A 69 19.00 -5.56 -5.01
CA GLU A 69 19.02 -6.48 -3.88
C GLU A 69 18.72 -5.76 -2.55
N ASP A 70 17.73 -6.26 -1.80
CA ASP A 70 17.43 -5.80 -0.45
C ASP A 70 16.67 -6.88 0.33
N TRP A 71 17.43 -7.64 1.12
CA TRP A 71 16.92 -8.67 2.03
C TRP A 71 16.48 -8.13 3.40
N LEU A 72 16.64 -6.83 3.66
CA LEU A 72 16.26 -6.22 4.94
C LEU A 72 14.83 -5.67 4.92
N CYS A 73 14.48 -4.88 3.90
CA CYS A 73 13.20 -4.19 3.86
C CYS A 73 12.29 -4.75 2.78
N ASN A 74 12.78 -4.83 1.55
CA ASN A 74 11.93 -5.06 0.39
C ASN A 74 11.80 -6.53 0.03
N TRP A 75 12.72 -7.38 0.48
CA TRP A 75 12.80 -8.80 0.14
C TRP A 75 12.90 -9.02 -1.37
N THR A 76 13.89 -8.38 -1.99
CA THR A 76 14.13 -8.40 -3.43
C THR A 76 15.48 -9.03 -3.74
N ALA A 77 15.48 -10.02 -4.64
CA ALA A 77 16.68 -10.50 -5.31
C ALA A 77 16.98 -9.59 -6.50
N GLN A 78 18.27 -9.31 -6.72
CA GLN A 78 18.70 -8.56 -7.89
C GLN A 78 18.30 -9.30 -9.18
N ASN A 79 17.81 -8.55 -10.17
CA ASN A 79 17.46 -9.03 -11.52
C ASN A 79 16.36 -10.10 -11.62
N GLU A 80 15.70 -10.49 -10.52
CA GLU A 80 14.65 -11.51 -10.54
C GLU A 80 13.30 -10.93 -10.09
N THR A 81 13.24 -10.35 -8.89
CA THR A 81 11.95 -10.06 -8.25
C THR A 81 11.12 -9.01 -8.98
N ALA A 82 11.77 -7.97 -9.53
CA ALA A 82 11.05 -6.96 -10.32
C ALA A 82 10.73 -7.45 -11.75
N SER A 83 11.56 -8.30 -12.35
CA SER A 83 11.28 -8.92 -13.65
C SER A 83 10.03 -9.78 -13.60
N GLN A 84 9.91 -10.63 -12.57
CA GLN A 84 8.69 -11.43 -12.29
C GLN A 84 7.40 -10.61 -12.22
N ILE A 85 7.50 -9.30 -11.96
CA ILE A 85 6.34 -8.42 -11.79
C ILE A 85 6.05 -7.61 -13.05
N TYR A 86 7.09 -7.03 -13.68
CA TYR A 86 6.91 -6.00 -14.69
C TYR A 86 7.26 -6.44 -16.12
N GLU A 87 7.93 -7.58 -16.29
CA GLU A 87 8.37 -8.04 -17.60
C GLU A 87 7.21 -8.40 -18.52
N GLY A 88 7.20 -7.81 -19.72
CA GLY A 88 6.15 -8.01 -20.71
C GLY A 88 4.78 -7.50 -20.27
N LYS A 89 4.71 -6.55 -19.32
CA LYS A 89 3.46 -5.97 -18.82
C LYS A 89 3.27 -4.54 -19.29
N THR A 90 2.01 -4.11 -19.37
CA THR A 90 1.68 -2.69 -19.39
C THR A 90 1.74 -2.13 -17.97
N VAL A 91 2.52 -1.07 -17.76
CA VAL A 91 2.65 -0.40 -16.47
C VAL A 91 2.03 1.00 -16.53
N LEU A 92 0.97 1.19 -15.75
CA LEU A 92 0.28 2.48 -15.59
C LEU A 92 0.77 3.13 -14.29
N MET A 93 1.61 4.16 -14.41
CA MET A 93 2.32 4.72 -13.27
C MET A 93 2.00 6.19 -13.04
N LYS A 94 2.16 6.63 -11.80
CA LYS A 94 2.18 8.05 -11.46
C LYS A 94 3.22 8.81 -12.27
N ASN A 95 2.91 10.01 -12.74
CA ASN A 95 3.80 10.91 -13.46
C ASN A 95 5.10 11.11 -12.65
N PRO A 96 6.27 10.79 -13.22
CA PRO A 96 7.56 10.87 -12.53
C PRO A 96 8.14 12.29 -12.46
N LYS A 97 7.48 13.28 -13.08
CA LYS A 97 7.97 14.67 -13.22
C LYS A 97 7.08 15.68 -12.51
N GLU A 98 5.77 15.47 -12.52
CA GLU A 98 4.78 16.44 -12.02
C GLU A 98 4.14 15.98 -10.71
N LYS A 99 3.81 16.96 -9.84
CA LYS A 99 3.21 16.73 -8.51
C LYS A 99 3.89 15.54 -7.82
N ILE A 100 5.20 15.62 -7.67
CA ILE A 100 6.06 14.55 -7.15
C ILE A 100 7.14 15.15 -6.25
N ASN A 101 7.41 14.53 -5.11
CA ASN A 101 8.49 14.98 -4.23
C ASN A 101 9.85 14.43 -4.69
N PHE A 102 10.94 14.93 -4.08
CA PHE A 102 12.30 14.52 -4.46
C PHE A 102 12.54 13.00 -4.32
N SER A 103 12.08 12.40 -3.22
CA SER A 103 12.28 10.96 -2.94
C SER A 103 11.58 10.08 -3.98
N GLN A 104 10.32 10.37 -4.25
CA GLN A 104 9.52 9.67 -5.25
C GLN A 104 10.10 9.88 -6.65
N ARG A 105 10.53 11.11 -7.01
CA ARG A 105 11.19 11.40 -8.30
C ARG A 105 12.48 10.62 -8.49
N ARG A 106 13.29 10.48 -7.44
CA ARG A 106 14.50 9.66 -7.49
C ARG A 106 14.15 8.19 -7.73
N ARG A 107 13.15 7.66 -7.02
CA ARG A 107 12.74 6.26 -7.14
C ARG A 107 12.09 5.97 -8.49
N SER A 108 11.28 6.88 -9.02
CA SER A 108 10.71 6.77 -10.36
C SER A 108 11.79 6.79 -11.44
N TRP A 109 12.80 7.66 -11.31
CA TRP A 109 13.94 7.67 -12.22
C TRP A 109 14.71 6.34 -12.19
N ILE A 110 14.96 5.79 -10.99
CA ILE A 110 15.60 4.47 -10.86
C ILE A 110 14.72 3.41 -11.56
N PHE A 111 13.42 3.37 -11.25
CA PHE A 111 12.47 2.42 -11.84
C PHE A 111 12.48 2.49 -13.38
N GLN A 112 12.44 3.69 -13.97
CA GLN A 112 12.48 3.86 -15.42
C GLN A 112 13.82 3.41 -16.03
N LYS A 113 14.94 3.59 -15.32
CA LYS A 113 16.26 3.16 -15.79
C LYS A 113 16.52 1.67 -15.62
N THR A 114 15.78 1.00 -14.74
CA THR A 114 15.92 -0.42 -14.45
C THR A 114 14.74 -1.21 -14.99
N CYS A 115 13.61 -1.21 -14.28
CA CYS A 115 12.38 -1.92 -14.66
C CYS A 115 11.85 -1.49 -16.02
N GLY A 116 11.94 -0.19 -16.34
CA GLY A 116 11.43 0.38 -17.58
C GLY A 116 12.05 -0.19 -18.87
N LYS A 117 13.11 -1.00 -18.78
CA LYS A 117 13.74 -1.63 -19.95
C LYS A 117 13.06 -2.92 -20.41
N PHE A 118 12.29 -3.56 -19.54
CA PHE A 118 11.65 -4.86 -19.82
C PHE A 118 10.13 -4.83 -19.65
N VAL A 119 9.56 -3.68 -19.28
CA VAL A 119 8.11 -3.43 -19.44
C VAL A 119 7.76 -3.37 -20.92
N GLU A 120 6.62 -3.93 -21.30
CA GLU A 120 6.13 -3.84 -22.68
C GLU A 120 5.71 -2.40 -23.01
N LYS A 121 4.96 -1.79 -22.09
CA LYS A 121 4.42 -0.45 -22.25
C LYS A 121 4.48 0.30 -20.93
N LEU A 122 4.94 1.55 -20.95
CA LEU A 122 5.00 2.39 -19.76
C LEU A 122 4.24 3.68 -20.00
N GLU A 123 3.14 3.89 -19.27
CA GLU A 123 2.27 5.06 -19.44
C GLU A 123 2.05 5.83 -18.14
N THR A 124 2.05 7.15 -18.24
CA THR A 124 1.64 8.00 -17.12
C THR A 124 0.13 7.99 -16.97
N ALA A 125 -0.34 7.85 -15.73
CA ALA A 125 -1.76 7.61 -15.44
C ALA A 125 -2.49 8.82 -14.83
N ASP A 126 -1.77 9.84 -14.32
CA ASP A 126 -2.34 11.00 -13.61
C ASP A 126 -3.53 11.62 -14.37
N GLY A 127 -4.73 11.54 -13.79
CA GLY A 127 -5.98 12.09 -14.33
C GLY A 127 -6.54 11.39 -15.58
N LYS A 128 -5.96 10.26 -16.02
CA LYS A 128 -6.35 9.56 -17.25
C LYS A 128 -7.38 8.47 -17.01
N SER A 129 -8.07 8.08 -18.09
CA SER A 129 -8.91 6.89 -18.14
C SER A 129 -8.46 5.99 -19.28
N PHE A 130 -8.53 4.69 -19.05
CA PHE A 130 -8.19 3.63 -20.00
C PHE A 130 -9.37 2.69 -20.13
N SER A 131 -9.60 2.15 -21.32
CA SER A 131 -10.68 1.21 -21.61
C SER A 131 -10.10 -0.11 -22.11
N PHE A 132 -10.52 -1.21 -21.51
CA PHE A 132 -10.19 -2.57 -21.88
C PHE A 132 -11.51 -3.33 -22.02
N GLY A 133 -11.95 -3.58 -23.25
CA GLY A 133 -13.32 -4.04 -23.50
C GLY A 133 -14.35 -3.09 -22.87
N GLU A 134 -15.23 -3.63 -22.03
CA GLU A 134 -16.23 -2.87 -21.28
C GLU A 134 -15.72 -2.37 -19.92
N THR A 135 -14.54 -2.81 -19.51
CA THR A 135 -13.88 -2.38 -18.28
C THR A 135 -13.22 -1.02 -18.45
N LYS A 136 -13.56 -0.06 -17.58
CA LYS A 136 -12.95 1.27 -17.52
C LYS A 136 -12.06 1.39 -16.29
N VAL A 137 -10.80 1.79 -16.50
CA VAL A 137 -9.81 2.05 -15.45
C VAL A 137 -9.53 3.55 -15.41
N LYS A 138 -10.00 4.23 -14.38
CA LYS A 138 -9.85 5.68 -14.19
C LYS A 138 -8.88 5.96 -13.06
N PHE A 139 -7.95 6.87 -13.30
CA PHE A 139 -7.05 7.38 -12.28
C PHE A 139 -7.48 8.79 -11.88
N SER A 140 -7.39 9.07 -10.58
CA SER A 140 -7.59 10.44 -10.09
C SER A 140 -6.51 11.37 -10.62
N GLU A 141 -6.75 12.67 -10.52
CA GLU A 141 -5.63 13.62 -10.47
C GLU A 141 -4.71 13.30 -9.27
N PRO A 142 -3.45 13.79 -9.25
CA PRO A 142 -2.55 13.59 -8.13
C PRO A 142 -3.12 14.21 -6.85
N VAL A 143 -3.40 13.38 -5.85
CA VAL A 143 -3.89 13.81 -4.53
C VAL A 143 -2.78 13.70 -3.49
N PHE A 144 -2.90 14.44 -2.38
CA PHE A 144 -1.88 14.40 -1.32
C PHE A 144 -1.78 13.03 -0.67
N HIS A 145 -0.55 12.62 -0.39
CA HIS A 145 -0.22 11.45 0.41
C HIS A 145 -0.43 11.80 1.90
N GLY A 146 -1.69 11.90 2.35
CA GLY A 146 -2.05 12.39 3.67
C GLY A 146 -2.28 13.91 3.70
N PRO A 147 -1.76 14.66 4.70
CA PRO A 147 -2.05 16.08 4.84
C PRO A 147 -1.61 16.90 3.62
N GLU A 148 -2.37 17.96 3.35
CA GLU A 148 -2.06 18.92 2.31
C GLU A 148 -0.65 19.51 2.51
N ASN A 149 0.09 19.62 1.39
CA ASN A 149 1.45 20.16 1.34
C ASN A 149 2.48 19.44 2.24
N SER A 150 2.20 18.19 2.66
CA SER A 150 3.16 17.40 3.40
C SER A 150 4.34 16.93 2.53
N ALA A 151 5.48 16.65 3.17
CA ALA A 151 6.67 16.13 2.49
C ALA A 151 6.48 14.73 1.88
N LEU A 152 5.37 14.04 2.18
CA LEU A 152 5.05 12.70 1.67
C LEU A 152 4.73 12.70 0.17
N GLY A 153 4.36 13.86 -0.37
CA GLY A 153 4.13 14.06 -1.79
C GLY A 153 2.70 13.70 -2.21
N TRP A 154 2.59 13.00 -3.33
CA TRP A 154 1.29 12.73 -3.97
C TRP A 154 1.15 11.26 -4.35
N VAL A 155 -0.11 10.84 -4.45
CA VAL A 155 -0.53 9.49 -4.87
C VAL A 155 -1.64 9.58 -5.91
N LEU A 156 -1.86 8.49 -6.64
CA LEU A 156 -3.05 8.29 -7.46
C LEU A 156 -4.03 7.34 -6.77
N MET A 157 -5.32 7.64 -6.90
CA MET A 157 -6.38 6.68 -6.64
C MET A 157 -6.79 6.04 -7.97
N THR A 158 -7.16 4.76 -7.94
CA THR A 158 -7.60 4.02 -9.12
C THR A 158 -9.04 3.56 -8.93
N THR A 159 -9.90 3.84 -9.89
CA THR A 159 -11.26 3.30 -9.97
C THR A 159 -11.34 2.34 -11.13
N ILE A 160 -11.86 1.14 -10.89
CA ILE A 160 -12.15 0.14 -11.91
C ILE A 160 -13.67 -0.01 -11.96
N GLU A 161 -14.23 0.17 -13.14
CA GLU A 161 -15.67 0.11 -13.41
C GLU A 161 -15.94 -0.95 -14.49
N HIS A 162 -16.89 -1.83 -14.25
CA HIS A 162 -17.39 -2.82 -15.22
C HIS A 162 -18.89 -3.02 -14.98
N GLU A 163 -19.71 -2.94 -16.03
CA GLU A 163 -21.18 -3.03 -15.96
C GLU A 163 -21.82 -2.11 -14.89
N GLY A 164 -21.24 -0.92 -14.67
CA GLY A 164 -21.70 0.05 -13.67
C GLY A 164 -21.32 -0.27 -12.22
N GLU A 165 -20.71 -1.42 -11.93
CA GLU A 165 -20.11 -1.71 -10.63
C GLU A 165 -18.73 -1.06 -10.51
N LYS A 166 -18.50 -0.32 -9.41
CA LYS A 166 -17.27 0.43 -9.17
C LYS A 166 -16.50 -0.08 -7.96
N PHE A 167 -15.25 -0.41 -8.20
CA PHE A 167 -14.22 -0.65 -7.19
C PHE A 167 -13.24 0.53 -7.16
N MET A 168 -12.85 0.99 -5.98
CA MET A 168 -11.82 2.02 -5.82
C MET A 168 -10.68 1.56 -4.91
N PHE A 169 -9.45 1.88 -5.32
CA PHE A 169 -8.22 1.70 -4.58
C PHE A 169 -7.58 3.06 -4.28
N ALA A 170 -7.52 3.43 -3.01
CA ALA A 170 -7.02 4.70 -2.49
C ALA A 170 -5.93 4.46 -1.42
N PRO A 171 -4.71 4.05 -1.82
CA PRO A 171 -3.74 3.42 -0.93
C PRO A 171 -3.28 4.31 0.22
N ASP A 172 -2.56 5.40 -0.03
CA ASP A 172 -1.90 6.17 1.04
C ASP A 172 -2.46 7.59 1.18
N VAL A 173 -3.78 7.73 1.03
CA VAL A 173 -4.49 9.00 1.25
C VAL A 173 -4.70 9.32 2.74
N GLN A 174 -4.53 8.32 3.61
CA GLN A 174 -4.56 8.42 5.08
C GLN A 174 -5.92 8.86 5.67
N GLY A 175 -7.04 8.36 5.14
CA GLY A 175 -8.37 8.56 5.77
C GLY A 175 -9.43 9.40 5.05
N PRO A 176 -9.26 9.90 3.82
CA PRO A 176 -8.17 10.81 3.44
C PRO A 176 -8.08 12.03 4.38
N MET A 177 -6.87 12.55 4.61
CA MET A 177 -6.66 13.77 5.43
C MET A 177 -6.93 15.09 4.71
N TYR A 178 -7.33 15.04 3.44
CA TYR A 178 -7.61 16.22 2.62
C TYR A 178 -9.05 16.19 2.12
N GLU A 179 -9.79 17.28 2.31
CA GLU A 179 -11.22 17.37 1.99
C GLU A 179 -11.49 17.18 0.48
N HIS A 180 -10.64 17.71 -0.40
CA HIS A 180 -10.80 17.50 -1.84
C HIS A 180 -10.69 16.02 -2.20
N THR A 181 -9.76 15.28 -1.58
CA THR A 181 -9.63 13.83 -1.80
C THR A 181 -10.87 13.08 -1.31
N LEU A 182 -11.43 13.47 -0.15
CA LEU A 182 -12.71 12.93 0.32
C LEU A 182 -13.81 13.13 -0.72
N LYS A 183 -13.92 14.36 -1.25
CA LYS A 183 -14.93 14.69 -2.26
C LYS A 183 -14.79 13.83 -3.51
N LEU A 184 -13.58 13.66 -4.04
CA LEU A 184 -13.32 12.80 -5.20
C LEU A 184 -13.77 11.35 -4.97
N ILE A 185 -13.54 10.79 -3.78
CA ILE A 185 -13.98 9.43 -3.43
C ILE A 185 -15.51 9.36 -3.37
N LEU A 186 -16.16 10.33 -2.72
CA LEU A 186 -17.62 10.38 -2.59
C LEU A 186 -18.32 10.57 -3.93
N ASP A 187 -17.78 11.41 -4.82
CA ASP A 187 -18.32 11.66 -6.15
C ASP A 187 -18.23 10.42 -7.06
N GLU A 188 -17.20 9.59 -6.87
CA GLU A 188 -17.04 8.35 -7.65
C GLU A 188 -18.03 7.25 -7.23
N LYS A 189 -18.53 7.29 -5.99
CA LYS A 189 -19.53 6.35 -5.42
C LYS A 189 -19.14 4.86 -5.58
N PRO A 190 -17.96 4.43 -5.10
CA PRO A 190 -17.57 3.03 -5.19
C PRO A 190 -18.48 2.13 -4.33
N LYS A 191 -18.74 0.91 -4.81
CA LYS A 191 -19.40 -0.14 -4.03
C LYS A 191 -18.42 -0.80 -3.04
N LEU A 192 -17.14 -0.88 -3.43
CA LEU A 192 -16.02 -1.36 -2.63
C LEU A 192 -14.86 -0.37 -2.69
N LEU A 193 -14.40 0.09 -1.52
CA LEU A 193 -13.24 0.98 -1.38
C LEU A 193 -12.15 0.28 -0.56
N ILE A 194 -10.94 0.17 -1.11
CA ILE A 194 -9.75 -0.13 -0.31
C ILE A 194 -9.03 1.18 -0.03
N ILE A 195 -8.81 1.51 1.24
CA ILE A 195 -8.23 2.78 1.66
C ILE A 195 -7.20 2.62 2.77
N GLY A 196 -6.07 3.33 2.69
CA GLY A 196 -5.15 3.44 3.82
C GLY A 196 -5.63 4.47 4.82
N GLY A 197 -5.71 4.07 6.09
CA GLY A 197 -6.13 4.96 7.17
C GLY A 197 -5.00 5.83 7.74
N PRO A 198 -5.33 6.79 8.61
CA PRO A 198 -4.37 7.65 9.31
C PRO A 198 -3.26 6.87 10.05
N PRO A 199 -2.01 7.36 10.08
CA PRO A 199 -0.94 6.78 10.89
C PRO A 199 -1.07 7.15 12.38
N LEU A 200 -2.06 6.56 13.07
CA LEU A 200 -2.38 6.82 14.49
C LEU A 200 -1.15 6.72 15.41
N TYR A 201 -0.25 5.80 15.13
CA TYR A 201 1.00 5.58 15.88
C TYR A 201 2.05 6.70 15.73
N LEU A 202 1.82 7.69 14.85
CA LEU A 202 2.69 8.86 14.63
C LEU A 202 2.11 10.17 15.17
N GLU A 203 0.92 10.12 15.76
CA GLU A 203 0.25 11.25 16.38
C GLU A 203 1.16 11.91 17.43
N ARG A 204 1.22 13.25 17.43
CA ARG A 204 2.08 14.10 18.32
C ARG A 204 3.59 13.90 18.18
N PHE A 205 4.03 13.12 17.19
CA PHE A 205 5.45 12.93 16.89
C PHE A 205 5.81 13.39 15.49
N LYS A 206 5.13 12.85 14.47
CA LYS A 206 5.35 13.20 13.06
C LYS A 206 4.11 13.73 12.35
N VAL A 207 2.94 13.53 12.96
CA VAL A 207 1.66 13.98 12.41
C VAL A 207 0.90 14.70 13.52
N GLU A 208 0.40 15.89 13.19
CA GLU A 208 -0.40 16.69 14.10
C GLU A 208 -1.72 15.99 14.44
N THR A 209 -2.13 16.11 15.70
CA THR A 209 -3.39 15.54 16.23
C THR A 209 -4.60 15.96 15.37
N GLU A 210 -4.63 17.21 14.92
CA GLU A 210 -5.73 17.72 14.10
C GLU A 210 -5.84 17.00 12.74
N GLN A 211 -4.71 16.69 12.11
CA GLN A 211 -4.70 15.99 10.83
C GLN A 211 -5.19 14.54 10.97
N ILE A 212 -4.82 13.88 12.07
CA ILE A 212 -5.38 12.56 12.45
C ILE A 212 -6.89 12.66 12.62
N ARG A 213 -7.38 13.67 13.35
CA ARG A 213 -8.82 13.88 13.59
C ARG A 213 -9.59 14.08 12.28
N VAL A 214 -9.06 14.89 11.36
CA VAL A 214 -9.63 15.10 10.02
C VAL A 214 -9.76 13.77 9.28
N GLY A 215 -8.68 13.00 9.17
CA GLY A 215 -8.71 11.69 8.50
C GLY A 215 -9.69 10.70 9.16
N MET A 216 -9.79 10.66 10.48
CA MET A 216 -10.77 9.81 11.17
C MET A 216 -12.22 10.25 10.90
N THR A 217 -12.48 11.56 10.91
CA THR A 217 -13.81 12.13 10.61
C THR A 217 -14.21 11.84 9.15
N HIS A 218 -13.24 11.88 8.24
CA HIS A 218 -13.49 11.58 6.83
C HIS A 218 -13.76 10.08 6.60
N LEU A 219 -13.08 9.20 7.32
CA LEU A 219 -13.42 7.77 7.33
C LEU A 219 -14.83 7.52 7.84
N GLU A 220 -15.31 8.26 8.87
CA GLU A 220 -16.70 8.17 9.32
C GLU A 220 -17.69 8.57 8.21
N LYS A 221 -17.44 9.69 7.53
CA LYS A 221 -18.27 10.13 6.38
C LYS A 221 -18.28 9.09 5.26
N LEU A 222 -17.12 8.51 4.93
CA LEU A 222 -17.01 7.45 3.91
C LEU A 222 -17.77 6.19 4.33
N ALA A 223 -17.64 5.77 5.60
CA ALA A 223 -18.32 4.60 6.15
C ALA A 223 -19.85 4.71 6.07
N GLU A 224 -20.43 5.91 6.17
CA GLU A 224 -21.87 6.13 5.99
C GLU A 224 -22.32 6.01 4.52
N LYS A 225 -21.42 6.07 3.54
CA LYS A 225 -21.76 6.22 2.11
C LYS A 225 -21.29 5.07 1.23
N VAL A 226 -20.19 4.41 1.61
CA VAL A 226 -19.60 3.31 0.86
C VAL A 226 -20.02 1.98 1.49
N PRO A 227 -20.68 1.07 0.74
CA PRO A 227 -21.18 -0.19 1.29
C PRO A 227 -20.12 -1.07 1.94
N ILE A 228 -18.94 -1.17 1.33
CA ILE A 228 -17.83 -1.96 1.86
C ILE A 228 -16.54 -1.15 1.80
N ILE A 229 -15.90 -0.97 2.95
CA ILE A 229 -14.57 -0.38 3.06
C ILE A 229 -13.60 -1.44 3.58
N ILE A 230 -12.50 -1.64 2.85
CA ILE A 230 -11.32 -2.36 3.32
C ILE A 230 -10.30 -1.32 3.80
N LEU A 231 -10.16 -1.21 5.12
CA LEU A 231 -9.32 -0.24 5.80
C LEU A 231 -7.96 -0.83 6.17
N GLU A 232 -6.89 -0.25 5.65
CA GLU A 232 -5.57 -0.89 5.61
C GLU A 232 -4.40 0.03 5.98
N HIS A 233 -3.20 -0.57 5.95
CA HIS A 233 -1.91 0.12 5.90
C HIS A 233 -1.46 0.81 7.19
N HIS A 234 -1.55 2.14 7.29
CA HIS A 234 -0.93 2.89 8.38
C HIS A 234 -1.71 2.78 9.69
N ILE A 235 -3.04 2.75 9.60
CA ILE A 235 -3.92 2.70 10.77
C ILE A 235 -3.73 1.41 11.57
N LEU A 236 -3.48 0.29 10.87
CA LEU A 236 -3.26 -1.04 11.45
C LEU A 236 -1.90 -1.21 12.14
N ARG A 237 -1.04 -0.18 12.10
CA ARG A 237 0.26 -0.17 12.79
C ARG A 237 0.14 0.33 14.24
N ASP A 238 -1.04 0.75 14.67
CA ASP A 238 -1.36 1.05 16.06
C ASP A 238 -2.00 -0.16 16.72
N GLU A 239 -1.49 -0.62 17.88
CA GLU A 239 -2.07 -1.78 18.58
C GLU A 239 -3.52 -1.54 19.03
N ASN A 240 -3.92 -0.28 19.24
CA ASN A 240 -5.25 0.13 19.67
C ASN A 240 -6.13 0.65 18.52
N TRP A 241 -5.76 0.38 17.25
CA TRP A 241 -6.47 0.88 16.08
C TRP A 241 -7.97 0.57 16.12
N PHE A 242 -8.33 -0.64 16.55
CA PHE A 242 -9.72 -1.11 16.58
C PHE A 242 -10.58 -0.23 17.51
N GLU A 243 -10.10 0.00 18.74
CA GLU A 243 -10.79 0.84 19.72
C GLU A 243 -10.92 2.30 19.24
N LYS A 244 -9.88 2.80 18.57
CA LYS A 244 -9.87 4.14 17.95
C LYS A 244 -10.84 4.25 16.76
N CYS A 245 -11.18 3.13 16.11
CA CYS A 245 -12.09 3.10 14.95
C CYS A 245 -13.56 2.80 15.30
N ARG A 246 -13.93 2.68 16.59
CA ARG A 246 -15.31 2.32 16.99
C ARG A 246 -16.39 3.23 16.39
N ALA A 247 -16.13 4.54 16.31
CA ALA A 247 -17.06 5.48 15.68
C ALA A 247 -17.28 5.14 14.19
N ILE A 248 -16.20 4.88 13.45
CA ILE A 248 -16.24 4.48 12.03
C ILE A 248 -17.07 3.20 11.84
N PHE A 249 -16.84 2.18 12.67
CA PHE A 249 -17.62 0.94 12.64
C PHE A 249 -19.10 1.18 12.95
N GLY A 250 -19.40 2.01 13.94
CA GLY A 250 -20.78 2.38 14.29
C GLY A 250 -21.50 3.11 13.15
N LYS A 251 -20.81 4.03 12.48
CA LYS A 251 -21.34 4.75 11.30
C LYS A 251 -21.67 3.80 10.15
N ALA A 252 -20.75 2.89 9.82
CA ALA A 252 -20.99 1.88 8.79
C ALA A 252 -22.19 0.99 9.13
N SER A 253 -22.19 0.41 10.33
CA SER A 253 -23.25 -0.50 10.79
C SER A 253 -24.63 0.16 10.77
N SER A 254 -24.72 1.45 11.13
CA SER A 254 -25.98 2.20 11.10
C SER A 254 -26.62 2.33 9.71
N LYS A 255 -25.83 2.07 8.65
CA LYS A 255 -26.26 2.07 7.25
C LYS A 255 -26.31 0.67 6.62
N GLY A 256 -26.05 -0.38 7.40
CA GLY A 256 -25.88 -1.74 6.86
C GLY A 256 -24.58 -1.93 6.06
N HIS A 257 -23.64 -0.99 6.18
CA HIS A 257 -22.33 -1.05 5.53
C HIS A 257 -21.32 -1.80 6.39
N LYS A 258 -20.19 -2.18 5.81
CA LYS A 258 -19.10 -2.90 6.48
C LYS A 258 -17.77 -2.17 6.33
N VAL A 259 -17.02 -2.08 7.42
CA VAL A 259 -15.62 -1.66 7.42
C VAL A 259 -14.81 -2.81 7.99
N LEU A 260 -13.87 -3.32 7.20
CA LEU A 260 -13.10 -4.53 7.48
C LEU A 260 -11.64 -4.30 7.12
N THR A 261 -10.74 -5.13 7.61
CA THR A 261 -9.41 -5.31 7.03
C THR A 261 -9.47 -6.28 5.85
N ALA A 262 -8.44 -6.32 5.01
CA ALA A 262 -8.33 -7.27 3.92
C ALA A 262 -8.26 -8.72 4.43
N ALA A 263 -7.68 -8.94 5.61
CA ALA A 263 -7.66 -10.24 6.25
C ALA A 263 -9.08 -10.69 6.63
N GLU A 264 -9.87 -9.82 7.28
CA GLU A 264 -11.26 -10.12 7.64
C GLU A 264 -12.16 -10.30 6.41
N TYR A 265 -11.95 -9.50 5.36
CA TYR A 265 -12.67 -9.66 4.09
C TYR A 265 -12.41 -11.02 3.44
N LEU A 266 -11.21 -11.58 3.63
CA LEU A 266 -10.80 -12.90 3.14
C LEU A 266 -11.03 -14.03 4.16
N ASP A 267 -11.70 -13.75 5.27
CA ASP A 267 -11.93 -14.71 6.38
C ASP A 267 -10.63 -15.34 6.92
N VAL A 268 -9.57 -14.53 7.03
CA VAL A 268 -8.29 -14.94 7.62
C VAL A 268 -7.90 -14.04 8.79
N LYS A 269 -7.12 -14.61 9.71
CA LYS A 269 -6.70 -13.90 10.93
C LYS A 269 -5.69 -12.78 10.62
N ASN A 270 -5.95 -11.59 11.16
CA ASN A 270 -4.98 -10.51 11.22
C ASN A 270 -3.75 -10.86 12.08
N MET A 271 -2.56 -10.52 11.59
CA MET A 271 -1.30 -10.81 12.30
C MET A 271 -0.69 -9.58 13.00
N PHE A 272 -0.94 -8.36 12.51
CA PHE A 272 -0.46 -7.08 13.06
C PHE A 272 1.01 -7.07 13.53
N LEU A 273 1.91 -7.68 12.75
CA LEU A 273 3.28 -7.98 13.18
C LEU A 273 4.11 -6.73 13.48
N GLU A 274 4.04 -5.68 12.65
CA GLU A 274 4.81 -4.44 12.88
C GLU A 274 4.30 -3.70 14.13
N ALA A 275 2.97 -3.62 14.33
CA ALA A 275 2.36 -2.99 15.50
C ALA A 275 2.83 -3.67 16.78
N ARG A 276 2.88 -5.01 16.76
CA ARG A 276 3.24 -5.85 17.91
C ARG A 276 4.73 -6.15 18.02
N ARG A 277 5.58 -5.49 17.23
CA ARG A 277 7.01 -5.85 17.11
C ARG A 277 7.72 -5.90 18.46
N LYS A 278 7.52 -4.90 19.33
CA LYS A 278 8.12 -4.88 20.67
C LYS A 278 7.73 -6.14 21.47
N LYS A 279 6.43 -6.44 21.54
CA LYS A 279 5.90 -7.62 22.22
C LYS A 279 6.40 -8.93 21.61
N LEU A 280 6.59 -8.99 20.30
CA LEU A 280 7.14 -10.18 19.63
C LEU A 280 8.57 -10.48 20.08
N PHE A 281 9.44 -9.47 20.17
CA PHE A 281 10.80 -9.65 20.68
C PHE A 281 10.84 -10.09 22.15
N GLU A 282 9.88 -9.64 22.96
CA GLU A 282 9.76 -10.04 24.38
C GLU A 282 9.23 -11.47 24.54
N THR A 283 8.21 -11.84 23.75
CA THR A 283 7.47 -13.11 23.92
C THR A 283 7.95 -14.25 23.01
N SER A 284 8.76 -13.95 22.00
CA SER A 284 9.30 -14.91 21.05
C SER A 284 10.68 -14.44 20.56
N PRO A 285 11.68 -14.37 21.46
CA PRO A 285 12.99 -13.83 21.12
C PRO A 285 13.63 -14.58 19.94
N PRO A 286 14.36 -13.87 19.07
CA PRO A 286 15.00 -14.48 17.91
C PRO A 286 16.15 -15.42 18.33
N SER A 287 16.58 -16.28 17.41
CA SER A 287 17.75 -17.15 17.63
C SER A 287 19.05 -16.32 17.79
N ARG A 288 20.05 -16.90 18.44
CA ARG A 288 21.39 -16.29 18.58
C ARG A 288 22.04 -15.95 17.23
N GLU A 289 21.79 -16.76 16.20
CA GLU A 289 22.26 -16.49 14.84
C GLU A 289 21.62 -15.22 14.25
N PHE A 290 20.31 -15.05 14.45
CA PHE A 290 19.61 -13.85 14.02
C PHE A 290 20.08 -12.63 14.81
N GLU A 291 20.32 -12.77 16.12
CA GLU A 291 20.93 -11.70 16.91
C GLU A 291 22.30 -11.26 16.39
N ASN A 292 23.15 -12.22 16.02
CA ASN A 292 24.43 -11.92 15.39
C ASN A 292 24.24 -11.21 14.03
N TRP A 293 23.25 -11.63 13.23
CA TRP A 293 22.89 -10.93 11.99
C TRP A 293 22.40 -9.50 12.25
N MET A 294 21.63 -9.26 13.33
CA MET A 294 21.14 -7.92 13.70
C MET A 294 22.27 -6.93 14.01
N ARG A 295 23.40 -7.41 14.53
CA ARG A 295 24.59 -6.59 14.85
C ARG A 295 25.34 -6.10 13.61
N LYS A 296 25.11 -6.72 12.45
CA LYS A 296 25.69 -6.28 11.18
C LYS A 296 25.19 -4.89 10.78
N ASN A 297 26.02 -4.16 10.05
CA ASN A 297 25.62 -2.84 9.58
C ASN A 297 24.47 -2.96 8.54
N ILE A 298 23.78 -1.86 8.28
CA ILE A 298 22.60 -1.87 7.39
C ILE A 298 22.94 -2.32 5.96
N LYS A 299 24.14 -1.98 5.45
CA LYS A 299 24.54 -2.37 4.08
C LYS A 299 24.70 -3.87 3.98
N GLU A 300 25.37 -4.50 4.95
CA GLU A 300 25.51 -5.96 5.01
C GLU A 300 24.14 -6.65 5.11
N ARG A 301 23.25 -6.16 5.98
CA ARG A 301 21.92 -6.75 6.16
C ARG A 301 21.04 -6.68 4.91
N LYS A 302 21.28 -5.73 4.01
CA LYS A 302 20.58 -5.67 2.72
C LYS A 302 21.04 -6.74 1.73
N LEU A 303 22.29 -7.17 1.81
CA LEU A 303 22.90 -8.15 0.90
C LEU A 303 22.90 -9.58 1.47
N LEU A 304 22.60 -9.75 2.77
CA LEU A 304 22.59 -11.04 3.44
C LEU A 304 21.20 -11.35 4.00
N LYS A 305 20.62 -12.48 3.56
CA LYS A 305 19.37 -12.99 4.12
C LYS A 305 19.52 -13.25 5.63
N PRO A 306 18.55 -12.84 6.45
CA PRO A 306 18.53 -13.20 7.86
C PRO A 306 18.32 -14.71 8.05
N PRO A 307 18.90 -15.34 9.09
CA PRO A 307 18.57 -16.71 9.47
C PRO A 307 17.17 -16.74 10.15
N LEU A 308 16.21 -17.49 9.59
CA LEU A 308 14.77 -17.43 9.96
C LEU A 308 14.25 -18.65 10.70
#